data_AF-A0A523TXA0-F1
#
_entry.id   AF-A0A523TXA0-F1
#
_cell.length_a   1.000
_cell.length_b   1.000
_cell.length_c   1.000
_cell.angle_alpha   90.00
_cell.angle_beta   90.00
_cell.angle_gamma   90.00
#
_symmetry.space_group_name_H-M   'P 1'
#
loop_
_entity.id
_entity.type
_entity.pdbx_description
1 polymer ?
#
loop_
_entity_poly.entity_id
_entity_poly.type
_entity_poly.pdbx_seq_one_letter_code
_entity_poly.pdbx_strand_id
1 'polypeptide(L)'
;MPLEVSDAISNAPEQIKFAAEALCRSDIAFKVFDAIYKGKKKAKTVEEIVGKTKLTRKQVLTHGNRLAQKHIVKQIGKYGNIAYEKIDFFYPHKREILRLAKDPKKREAYTTKRNPKSGSSGFVNIRIQTKRTRTEQITVDDIGSFKKIGKVATSKHIPNTVSERKFKRGIKNILGEHGEFKDWGGEKNDLYTTRLRMDGKRRVVAFAFKGPGTRGKLVPGKLGKNGDQIQRLFEADADVFIIQYWRDIAESVIQQMFQLAIAKSAMTGRKVSYGIIDGYDSNRIFKAYRKKF
;
A
#
# COMPACT_ATOMS: atom_id res chain seq x y z
N MET A 1 -25.05 -35.74 -1.03
CA MET A 1 -23.59 -35.68 -0.76
C MET A 1 -23.20 -34.22 -0.67
N PRO A 2 -22.54 -33.75 0.40
CA PRO A 2 -22.02 -32.39 0.40
C PRO A 2 -20.95 -32.31 -0.70
N LEU A 3 -21.20 -31.46 -1.70
CA LEU A 3 -20.19 -31.07 -2.67
C LEU A 3 -19.05 -30.41 -1.87
N GLU A 4 -17.84 -30.98 -1.88
CA GLU A 4 -16.65 -30.28 -1.41
C GLU A 4 -16.50 -29.05 -2.32
N VAL A 5 -17.02 -27.91 -1.87
CA VAL A 5 -16.89 -26.62 -2.54
C VAL A 5 -15.41 -26.23 -2.47
N SER A 6 -14.68 -26.52 -3.53
CA SER A 6 -13.25 -26.25 -3.62
C SER A 6 -13.03 -24.79 -3.98
N ASP A 7 -12.88 -23.92 -2.98
CA ASP A 7 -12.31 -22.57 -3.11
C ASP A 7 -10.82 -22.56 -3.55
N ALA A 8 -10.29 -23.71 -4.01
CA ALA A 8 -8.87 -23.92 -4.28
C ALA A 8 -8.29 -23.00 -5.35
N ILE A 9 -9.12 -22.59 -6.33
CA ILE A 9 -8.66 -21.69 -7.39
C ILE A 9 -8.43 -20.28 -6.84
N SER A 10 -9.31 -19.82 -5.95
CA SER A 10 -9.17 -18.52 -5.32
C SER A 10 -7.95 -18.49 -4.40
N ASN A 11 -7.66 -19.55 -3.63
CA ASN A 11 -6.62 -19.54 -2.59
C ASN A 11 -5.42 -20.45 -2.90
N ALA A 12 -5.05 -20.58 -4.17
CA ALA A 12 -4.03 -21.52 -4.60
C ALA A 12 -2.66 -21.34 -3.88
N PRO A 13 -2.13 -20.11 -3.71
CA PRO A 13 -0.87 -19.90 -2.99
C PRO A 13 -0.96 -20.29 -1.50
N GLU A 14 -2.11 -20.06 -0.85
CA GLU A 14 -2.32 -20.48 0.53
C GLU A 14 -2.28 -22.01 0.67
N GLN A 15 -2.95 -22.71 -0.23
CA GLN A 15 -3.01 -24.18 -0.18
C GLN A 15 -1.63 -24.81 -0.43
N ILE A 16 -0.84 -24.23 -1.34
CA ILE A 16 0.56 -24.64 -1.59
C ILE A 16 1.43 -24.44 -0.34
N LYS A 17 1.32 -23.27 0.31
CA LYS A 17 2.06 -22.99 1.56
C LYS A 17 1.63 -23.91 2.70
N PHE A 18 0.32 -24.11 2.89
CA PHE A 18 -0.23 -24.99 3.91
C PHE A 18 0.23 -26.45 3.72
N ALA A 19 0.22 -26.95 2.49
CA ALA A 19 0.74 -28.28 2.18
C ALA A 19 2.25 -28.38 2.49
N ALA A 20 3.04 -27.35 2.15
CA ALA A 20 4.46 -27.32 2.46
C ALA A 20 4.75 -27.28 3.98
N GLU A 21 3.95 -26.54 4.77
CA GLU A 21 4.02 -26.52 6.24
C GLU A 21 3.65 -27.85 6.87
N ALA A 22 2.71 -28.60 6.27
CA ALA A 22 2.36 -29.93 6.74
C ALA A 22 3.51 -30.94 6.56
N LEU A 23 4.32 -30.78 5.51
CA LEU A 23 5.43 -31.66 5.17
C LEU A 23 6.74 -31.30 5.88
N CYS A 24 6.97 -30.02 6.18
CA CYS A 24 8.26 -29.57 6.73
C CYS A 24 8.55 -30.10 8.15
N ARG A 25 7.52 -30.52 8.88
CA ARG A 25 7.67 -31.01 10.26
C ARG A 25 8.14 -32.47 10.33
N SER A 26 8.22 -33.19 9.21
CA SER A 26 8.61 -34.61 9.20
C SER A 26 9.16 -35.05 7.84
N ASP A 27 10.41 -35.50 7.82
CA ASP A 27 11.05 -36.10 6.63
C ASP A 27 10.29 -37.35 6.13
N ILE A 28 9.63 -38.07 7.04
CA ILE A 28 8.79 -39.22 6.71
C ILE A 28 7.55 -38.77 5.94
N ALA A 29 6.86 -37.72 6.40
CA ALA A 29 5.70 -37.15 5.69
C ALA A 29 6.09 -36.64 4.30
N PHE A 30 7.26 -36.02 4.18
CA PHE A 30 7.83 -35.59 2.89
C PHE A 30 7.99 -36.77 1.91
N LYS A 31 8.62 -37.86 2.36
CA LYS A 31 8.83 -39.07 1.55
C LYS A 31 7.51 -39.75 1.16
N VAL A 32 6.54 -39.82 2.08
CA VAL A 32 5.21 -40.37 1.81
C VAL A 32 4.46 -39.53 0.77
N PHE A 33 4.47 -38.19 0.91
CA PHE A 33 3.83 -37.30 -0.07
C PHE A 33 4.48 -37.40 -1.45
N ASP A 34 5.82 -37.35 -1.55
CA ASP A 34 6.52 -37.54 -2.83
C ASP A 34 6.16 -38.89 -3.46
N ALA A 35 6.17 -39.95 -2.65
CA ALA A 35 5.83 -41.29 -3.11
C ALA A 35 4.38 -41.43 -3.58
N ILE A 36 3.41 -40.70 -3.00
CA ILE A 36 2.01 -40.67 -3.48
C ILE A 36 1.92 -39.90 -4.81
N TYR A 37 2.57 -38.74 -4.92
CA TYR A 37 2.47 -37.85 -6.09
C TYR A 37 3.40 -38.19 -7.27
N LYS A 38 4.32 -39.16 -7.11
CA LYS A 38 5.26 -39.61 -8.17
C LYS A 38 4.60 -40.45 -9.28
N GLY A 39 4.94 -40.26 -10.55
CA GLY A 39 4.43 -41.09 -11.66
C GLY A 39 2.94 -40.86 -12.01
N LYS A 40 2.38 -41.71 -12.89
CA LYS A 40 1.07 -41.50 -13.55
C LYS A 40 -0.15 -42.04 -12.78
N LYS A 41 -0.02 -43.11 -11.98
CA LYS A 41 -1.16 -43.71 -11.23
C LYS A 41 -1.84 -42.67 -10.31
N LYS A 42 -3.17 -42.59 -10.34
CA LYS A 42 -3.97 -41.63 -9.54
C LYS A 42 -4.03 -42.00 -8.05
N ALA A 43 -4.21 -43.30 -7.76
CA ALA A 43 -4.18 -43.85 -6.40
C ALA A 43 -3.08 -44.90 -6.25
N LYS A 44 -2.51 -44.99 -5.05
CA LYS A 44 -1.49 -45.99 -4.68
C LYS A 44 -1.79 -46.63 -3.35
N THR A 45 -1.56 -47.94 -3.27
CA THR A 45 -1.74 -48.66 -2.01
C THR A 45 -0.59 -48.39 -1.05
N VAL A 46 -0.81 -48.66 0.24
CA VAL A 46 0.23 -48.53 1.27
C VAL A 46 1.44 -49.40 0.94
N GLU A 47 1.24 -50.61 0.41
CA GLU A 47 2.32 -51.53 0.01
C GLU A 47 3.19 -50.93 -1.11
N GLU A 48 2.57 -50.30 -2.12
CA GLU A 48 3.30 -49.62 -3.20
C GLU A 48 4.13 -48.43 -2.69
N ILE A 49 3.64 -47.73 -1.65
CA ILE A 49 4.35 -46.59 -1.04
C ILE A 49 5.51 -47.09 -0.17
N VAL A 50 5.30 -48.15 0.60
CA VAL A 50 6.34 -48.84 1.39
C VAL A 50 7.48 -49.29 0.47
N GLY A 51 7.18 -49.97 -0.63
CA GLY A 51 8.20 -50.44 -1.57
C GLY A 51 9.03 -49.32 -2.20
N LYS A 52 8.45 -48.12 -2.37
CA LYS A 52 9.15 -46.96 -2.95
C LYS A 52 9.94 -46.13 -1.95
N THR A 53 9.50 -46.09 -0.70
CA THR A 53 10.09 -45.23 0.34
C THR A 53 11.00 -45.98 1.29
N LYS A 54 10.93 -47.33 1.31
CA LYS A 54 11.55 -48.22 2.29
C LYS A 54 11.16 -47.89 3.74
N LEU A 55 10.00 -47.25 3.93
CA LEU A 55 9.43 -46.93 5.25
C LEU A 55 8.60 -48.10 5.78
N THR A 56 8.42 -48.18 7.10
CA THR A 56 7.54 -49.21 7.69
C THR A 56 6.07 -48.95 7.35
N ARG A 57 5.26 -50.00 7.27
CA ARG A 57 3.81 -49.89 7.04
C ARG A 57 3.14 -48.95 8.05
N LYS A 58 3.55 -49.02 9.33
CA LYS A 58 3.05 -48.15 10.41
C LYS A 58 3.34 -46.67 10.12
N GLN A 59 4.57 -46.33 9.73
CA GLN A 59 4.94 -44.96 9.37
C GLN A 59 4.14 -44.43 8.18
N VAL A 60 3.96 -45.24 7.13
CA VAL A 60 3.18 -44.84 5.95
C VAL A 60 1.72 -44.58 6.32
N LEU A 61 1.11 -45.42 7.16
CA LEU A 61 -0.27 -45.23 7.62
C LEU A 61 -0.41 -43.99 8.51
N THR A 62 0.47 -43.80 9.50
CA THR A 62 0.41 -42.65 10.40
C THR A 62 0.56 -41.33 9.65
N HIS A 63 1.55 -41.23 8.76
CA HIS A 63 1.79 -39.99 8.01
C HIS A 63 0.81 -39.80 6.85
N GLY A 64 0.40 -40.89 6.18
CA GLY A 64 -0.63 -40.87 5.14
C GLY A 64 -1.99 -40.42 5.68
N ASN A 65 -2.41 -40.94 6.84
CA ASN A 65 -3.65 -40.51 7.49
C ASN A 65 -3.58 -39.04 7.93
N ARG A 66 -2.43 -38.57 8.42
CA ARG A 66 -2.24 -37.16 8.76
C ARG A 66 -2.35 -36.25 7.54
N LEU A 67 -1.88 -36.68 6.38
CA LEU A 67 -2.04 -35.94 5.12
C LEU A 67 -3.50 -35.98 4.64
N ALA A 68 -4.20 -37.10 4.86
CA ALA A 68 -5.61 -37.24 4.51
C ALA A 68 -6.51 -36.34 5.36
N GLN A 69 -6.28 -36.29 6.68
CA GLN A 69 -6.98 -35.38 7.61
C GLN A 69 -6.77 -33.90 7.27
N LYS A 70 -5.64 -33.56 6.64
CA LYS A 70 -5.35 -32.20 6.17
C LYS A 70 -5.84 -31.93 4.75
N HIS A 71 -6.60 -32.86 4.16
CA HIS A 71 -7.10 -32.77 2.79
C HIS A 71 -5.99 -32.54 1.75
N ILE A 72 -4.79 -33.09 1.99
CA ILE A 72 -3.65 -33.03 1.05
C ILE A 72 -3.62 -34.26 0.13
N VAL A 73 -4.19 -35.37 0.59
CA VAL A 73 -4.43 -36.61 -0.16
C VAL A 73 -5.81 -37.13 0.19
N LYS A 74 -6.41 -37.95 -0.67
CA LYS A 74 -7.68 -38.62 -0.37
C LYS A 74 -7.42 -40.06 0.00
N GLN A 75 -7.88 -40.51 1.17
CA GLN A 75 -7.80 -41.92 1.56
C GLN A 75 -8.96 -42.69 0.93
N ILE A 76 -8.66 -43.80 0.27
CA ILE A 76 -9.65 -44.68 -0.36
C ILE A 76 -9.35 -46.15 -0.02
N GLY A 77 -10.38 -46.99 0.01
CA GLY A 77 -10.20 -48.45 0.03
C GLY A 77 -10.06 -48.97 -1.40
N LYS A 78 -9.02 -49.76 -1.68
CA LYS A 78 -8.82 -50.39 -2.99
C LYS A 78 -8.42 -51.85 -2.79
N TYR A 79 -9.24 -52.78 -3.30
CA TYR A 79 -9.02 -54.24 -3.17
C TYR A 79 -8.77 -54.68 -1.72
N GLY A 80 -9.58 -54.20 -0.77
CA GLY A 80 -9.44 -54.53 0.67
C GLY A 80 -8.26 -53.85 1.38
N ASN A 81 -7.44 -53.07 0.69
CA ASN A 81 -6.30 -52.35 1.25
C ASN A 81 -6.51 -50.84 1.28
N ILE A 82 -5.86 -50.16 2.22
CA ILE A 82 -5.84 -48.70 2.27
C ILE A 82 -4.96 -48.17 1.13
N ALA A 83 -5.48 -47.21 0.39
CA ALA A 83 -4.77 -46.50 -0.65
C ALA A 83 -4.93 -44.98 -0.50
N TYR A 84 -3.96 -44.23 -1.01
CA TYR A 84 -4.01 -42.78 -1.06
C TYR A 84 -4.08 -42.32 -2.51
N GLU A 85 -5.09 -41.52 -2.81
CA GLU A 85 -5.35 -40.88 -4.08
C GLU A 85 -4.81 -39.45 -4.08
N LYS A 86 -4.25 -39.06 -5.22
CA LYS A 86 -3.83 -37.69 -5.50
C LYS A 86 -5.04 -36.77 -5.59
N ILE A 87 -4.87 -35.55 -5.12
CA ILE A 87 -5.79 -34.47 -5.40
C ILE A 87 -5.27 -33.73 -6.63
N ASP A 88 -6.16 -33.49 -7.59
CA ASP A 88 -5.80 -32.93 -8.90
C ASP A 88 -5.16 -31.54 -8.78
N PHE A 89 -5.53 -30.75 -7.76
CA PHE A 89 -4.91 -29.46 -7.44
C PHE A 89 -3.43 -29.57 -7.04
N PHE A 90 -3.05 -30.50 -6.16
CA PHE A 90 -1.67 -30.59 -5.65
C PHE A 90 -0.70 -31.27 -6.64
N TYR A 91 -1.20 -32.02 -7.61
CA TYR A 91 -0.37 -32.71 -8.61
C TYR A 91 0.50 -31.76 -9.46
N PRO A 92 -0.02 -30.69 -10.09
CA PRO A 92 0.80 -29.73 -10.82
C PRO A 92 1.75 -28.96 -9.90
N HIS A 93 1.35 -28.68 -8.66
CA HIS A 93 2.15 -27.92 -7.69
C HIS A 93 3.11 -28.76 -6.83
N LYS A 94 3.18 -30.08 -7.03
CA LYS A 94 3.97 -30.97 -6.17
C LYS A 94 5.45 -30.57 -6.05
N ARG A 95 6.07 -30.12 -7.16
CA ARG A 95 7.49 -29.71 -7.17
C ARG A 95 7.70 -28.47 -6.31
N GLU A 96 6.77 -27.54 -6.39
CA GLU A 96 6.78 -26.30 -5.62
C GLU A 96 6.56 -26.57 -4.13
N ILE A 97 5.58 -27.41 -3.79
CA ILE A 97 5.30 -27.84 -2.41
C ILE A 97 6.52 -28.53 -1.79
N LEU A 98 7.15 -29.48 -2.51
CA LEU A 98 8.36 -30.16 -2.05
C LEU A 98 9.53 -29.19 -1.88
N ARG A 99 9.69 -28.22 -2.77
CA ARG A 99 10.73 -27.18 -2.68
C ARG A 99 10.54 -26.29 -1.44
N LEU A 100 9.31 -25.86 -1.17
CA LEU A 100 8.97 -25.03 0.00
C LEU A 100 9.05 -25.82 1.31
N ALA A 101 8.75 -27.12 1.28
CA ALA A 101 8.87 -27.97 2.47
C ALA A 101 10.33 -28.12 2.94
N LYS A 102 11.29 -28.18 1.99
CA LYS A 102 12.73 -28.34 2.28
C LYS A 102 13.43 -27.07 2.76
N ASP A 103 12.94 -25.89 2.35
CA ASP A 103 13.64 -24.62 2.58
C ASP A 103 12.76 -23.65 3.40
N PRO A 104 13.02 -23.51 4.71
CA PRO A 104 12.24 -22.64 5.59
C PRO A 104 12.23 -21.18 5.12
N LYS A 105 13.39 -20.68 4.64
CA LYS A 105 13.52 -19.30 4.16
C LYS A 105 12.63 -19.06 2.94
N LYS A 106 12.58 -20.01 2.00
CA LYS A 106 11.71 -19.92 0.82
C LYS A 106 10.23 -20.06 1.16
N ARG A 107 9.88 -20.83 2.19
CA ARG A 107 8.50 -20.97 2.68
C ARG A 107 7.97 -19.69 3.33
N GLU A 108 8.79 -19.05 4.16
CA GLU A 108 8.46 -17.76 4.78
C GLU A 108 8.40 -16.65 3.72
N ALA A 109 9.30 -16.71 2.75
CA ALA A 109 9.35 -15.80 1.60
C ALA A 109 8.27 -16.07 0.53
N TYR A 110 7.38 -17.06 0.71
CA TYR A 110 6.35 -17.38 -0.28
C TYR A 110 5.19 -16.39 -0.21
N THR A 111 4.83 -15.83 -1.37
CA THR A 111 3.75 -14.84 -1.51
C THR A 111 2.40 -15.52 -1.39
N THR A 112 1.59 -15.11 -0.43
CA THR A 112 0.18 -15.54 -0.31
C THR A 112 -0.71 -14.31 -0.20
N LYS A 113 -2.04 -14.41 -0.34
CA LYS A 113 -2.94 -13.26 -0.12
C LYS A 113 -2.84 -12.70 1.30
N ARG A 114 -2.55 -13.57 2.28
CA ARG A 114 -2.31 -13.18 3.67
C ARG A 114 -0.88 -12.67 3.93
N ASN A 115 0.04 -12.96 3.02
CA ASN A 115 1.40 -12.44 3.03
C ASN A 115 1.71 -11.84 1.64
N PRO A 116 1.04 -10.74 1.27
CA PRO A 116 1.33 -10.09 0.01
C PRO A 116 2.73 -9.52 0.17
N LYS A 117 3.72 -10.21 -0.40
CA LYS A 117 4.88 -9.49 -0.88
C LYS A 117 4.29 -8.52 -1.89
N SER A 118 4.24 -7.25 -1.53
CA SER A 118 4.16 -6.16 -2.49
C SER A 118 5.29 -6.42 -3.47
N GLY A 119 4.98 -7.18 -4.52
CA GLY A 119 5.84 -7.33 -5.66
C GLY A 119 5.93 -5.94 -6.21
N SER A 120 7.02 -5.25 -5.89
CA SER A 120 7.44 -4.05 -6.59
C SER A 120 6.27 -3.11 -6.91
N SER A 121 5.67 -2.47 -5.90
CA SER A 121 5.57 -1.02 -6.03
C SER A 121 7.02 -0.58 -6.15
N GLY A 122 7.53 -0.53 -7.38
CA GLY A 122 8.94 -0.41 -7.68
C GLY A 122 9.50 0.73 -6.84
N PHE A 123 10.35 0.41 -5.87
CA PHE A 123 11.29 1.41 -5.41
C PHE A 123 12.19 1.64 -6.62
N VAL A 124 11.80 2.61 -7.45
CA VAL A 124 12.74 3.20 -8.38
C VAL A 124 13.79 3.81 -7.47
N ASN A 125 14.91 3.12 -7.30
CA ASN A 125 16.10 3.71 -6.70
C ASN A 125 16.62 4.74 -7.69
N ILE A 126 15.98 5.91 -7.70
CA ILE A 126 16.46 7.04 -8.48
C ILE A 126 17.70 7.53 -7.72
N ARG A 127 18.88 7.25 -8.28
CA ARG A 127 20.12 7.92 -7.89
C ARG A 127 20.00 9.37 -8.38
N ILE A 128 19.31 10.19 -7.60
CA ILE A 128 19.13 11.61 -7.92
C ILE A 128 20.47 12.30 -7.68
N GLN A 129 21.09 12.79 -8.74
CA GLN A 129 22.20 13.75 -8.60
C GLN A 129 21.62 15.04 -8.03
N THR A 130 21.69 15.20 -6.70
CA THR A 130 21.16 16.35 -5.94
C THR A 130 21.70 17.69 -6.44
N LYS A 131 22.85 17.72 -7.13
CA LYS A 131 23.40 18.93 -7.77
C LYS A 131 22.51 19.54 -8.87
N ARG A 132 21.52 18.81 -9.40
CA ARG A 132 20.60 19.32 -10.44
C ARG A 132 19.17 19.57 -9.96
N THR A 133 18.79 19.12 -8.77
CA THR A 133 17.43 19.35 -8.26
C THR A 133 17.25 20.77 -7.77
N ARG A 134 16.18 21.42 -8.21
CA ARG A 134 15.82 22.79 -7.84
C ARG A 134 14.56 22.74 -6.99
N THR A 135 14.73 22.47 -5.70
CA THR A 135 13.64 22.44 -4.73
C THR A 135 13.72 23.61 -3.78
N GLU A 136 12.59 24.16 -3.39
CA GLU A 136 12.51 25.29 -2.46
C GLU A 136 11.34 25.10 -1.50
N GLN A 137 11.61 25.27 -0.20
CA GLN A 137 10.55 25.36 0.79
C GLN A 137 10.03 26.79 0.82
N ILE A 138 8.71 26.94 0.71
CA ILE A 138 8.02 28.24 0.74
C ILE A 138 7.04 28.30 1.91
N THR A 139 6.76 29.52 2.36
CA THR A 139 5.78 29.86 3.38
C THR A 139 4.65 30.70 2.78
N VAL A 140 3.63 31.01 3.58
CA VAL A 140 2.53 31.89 3.12
C VAL A 140 3.00 33.31 2.79
N ASP A 141 4.11 33.75 3.37
CA ASP A 141 4.66 35.10 3.17
C ASP A 141 5.38 35.24 1.82
N ASP A 142 5.89 34.12 1.26
CA ASP A 142 6.52 34.07 -0.06
C ASP A 142 5.50 34.10 -1.21
N ILE A 143 4.23 33.82 -0.91
CA ILE A 143 3.15 33.76 -1.90
C ILE A 143 2.62 35.18 -2.16
N GLY A 144 2.94 35.72 -3.33
CA GLY A 144 2.46 37.03 -3.78
C GLY A 144 0.93 37.17 -3.78
N SER A 145 0.19 36.10 -4.05
CA SER A 145 -1.29 36.07 -3.92
C SER A 145 -1.78 36.34 -2.48
N PHE A 146 -0.91 36.16 -1.49
CA PHE A 146 -1.21 36.29 -0.07
C PHE A 146 -0.60 37.54 0.58
N LYS A 147 -0.11 38.51 -0.20
CA LYS A 147 0.58 39.73 0.25
C LYS A 147 -0.08 40.49 1.43
N LYS A 148 -1.40 40.45 1.61
CA LYS A 148 -2.09 41.09 2.76
C LYS A 148 -1.77 40.46 4.13
N ILE A 149 -1.23 39.24 4.16
CA ILE A 149 -0.89 38.52 5.40
C ILE A 149 0.24 39.18 6.18
N GLY A 150 1.22 39.81 5.50
CA GLY A 150 2.33 40.50 6.16
C GLY A 150 1.88 41.63 7.11
N LYS A 151 0.63 42.10 6.99
CA LYS A 151 0.02 43.10 7.89
C LYS A 151 -0.69 42.50 9.11
N VAL A 152 -0.77 41.16 9.20
CA VAL A 152 -1.49 40.46 10.26
C VAL A 152 -0.50 39.73 11.16
N ALA A 153 -0.42 40.18 12.41
CA ALA A 153 0.37 39.53 13.43
C ALA A 153 -0.14 38.10 13.71
N THR A 154 0.80 37.18 13.91
CA THR A 154 0.51 35.80 14.33
C THR A 154 -0.16 35.82 15.70
N SER A 155 -1.36 35.25 15.81
CA SER A 155 -2.07 35.21 17.09
C SER A 155 -1.51 34.13 18.02
N LYS A 156 -1.49 34.40 19.32
CA LYS A 156 -1.10 33.41 20.36
C LYS A 156 -2.05 32.20 20.45
N HIS A 157 -3.27 32.33 19.94
CA HIS A 157 -4.28 31.28 19.95
C HIS A 157 -4.80 30.99 18.54
N ILE A 158 -5.05 29.72 18.25
CA ILE A 158 -5.69 29.25 17.02
C ILE A 158 -7.21 29.27 17.26
N PRO A 159 -7.98 30.15 16.59
CA PRO A 159 -9.42 30.21 16.80
C PRO A 159 -10.14 28.95 16.31
N ASN A 160 -11.29 28.65 16.92
CA ASN A 160 -12.13 27.52 16.56
C ASN A 160 -12.78 27.70 15.18
N THR A 161 -12.03 27.22 14.19
CA THR A 161 -12.41 26.50 12.96
C THR A 161 -13.43 27.15 12.03
N VAL A 162 -12.90 27.76 10.98
CA VAL A 162 -13.58 27.90 9.68
C VAL A 162 -13.69 26.49 9.09
N SER A 163 -14.86 26.10 8.58
CA SER A 163 -15.02 24.81 7.92
C SER A 163 -14.09 24.68 6.71
N GLU A 164 -13.60 23.47 6.44
CA GLU A 164 -12.74 23.20 5.28
C GLU A 164 -13.34 23.74 3.97
N ARG A 165 -14.65 23.54 3.79
CA ARG A 165 -15.39 24.05 2.64
C ARG A 165 -15.35 25.58 2.55
N LYS A 166 -15.52 26.29 3.67
CA LYS A 166 -15.45 27.76 3.71
C LYS A 166 -14.01 28.21 3.44
N PHE A 167 -13.01 27.47 3.93
CA PHE A 167 -11.62 27.80 3.67
C PHE A 167 -11.21 27.60 2.20
N LYS A 168 -11.51 26.43 1.64
CA LYS A 168 -11.33 26.09 0.22
C LYS A 168 -11.96 27.17 -0.67
N ARG A 169 -13.18 27.62 -0.34
CA ARG A 169 -13.87 28.71 -1.05
C ARG A 169 -13.15 30.05 -0.91
N GLY A 170 -12.70 30.41 0.29
CA GLY A 170 -11.95 31.65 0.49
C GLY A 170 -10.64 31.69 -0.27
N ILE A 171 -9.89 30.59 -0.29
CA ILE A 171 -8.67 30.47 -1.10
C ILE A 171 -9.01 30.63 -2.60
N LYS A 172 -10.04 29.95 -3.11
CA LYS A 172 -10.52 30.14 -4.49
C LYS A 172 -10.81 31.62 -4.79
N ASN A 173 -11.53 32.29 -3.90
CA ASN A 173 -11.90 33.71 -4.05
C ASN A 173 -10.69 34.66 -3.97
N ILE A 174 -9.65 34.31 -3.23
CA ILE A 174 -8.38 35.07 -3.16
C ILE A 174 -7.60 34.90 -4.47
N LEU A 175 -7.55 33.69 -5.01
CA LEU A 175 -6.90 33.39 -6.28
C LEU A 175 -7.72 33.85 -7.51
N GLY A 176 -8.95 34.30 -7.27
CA GLY A 176 -9.87 34.75 -8.31
C GLY A 176 -10.35 33.61 -9.20
N GLU A 177 -10.41 32.37 -8.70
CA GLU A 177 -10.96 31.24 -9.43
C GLU A 177 -12.50 31.28 -9.40
N HIS A 178 -13.11 31.26 -10.58
CA HIS A 178 -14.55 31.24 -10.78
C HIS A 178 -14.90 29.96 -11.54
N GLY A 179 -15.49 28.98 -10.84
CA GLY A 179 -15.89 27.69 -11.41
C GLY A 179 -16.21 26.64 -10.35
N GLU A 180 -17.19 25.78 -10.63
CA GLU A 180 -17.45 24.55 -9.87
C GLU A 180 -16.45 23.49 -10.31
N PHE A 181 -15.36 23.36 -9.57
CA PHE A 181 -14.49 22.20 -9.70
C PHE A 181 -15.28 20.99 -9.21
N LYS A 182 -15.79 20.17 -10.14
CA LYS A 182 -16.43 18.89 -9.84
C LYS A 182 -15.37 17.97 -9.23
N ASP A 183 -15.59 17.57 -7.98
CA ASP A 183 -14.76 16.60 -7.30
C ASP A 183 -14.86 15.26 -8.05
N TRP A 184 -13.89 14.96 -8.92
CA TRP A 184 -13.83 13.64 -9.58
C TRP A 184 -13.32 12.62 -8.57
N GLY A 185 -14.05 11.50 -8.42
CA GLY A 185 -13.82 10.42 -7.44
C GLY A 185 -12.48 9.70 -7.57
N GLY A 186 -11.42 10.42 -7.25
CA GLY A 186 -10.00 10.07 -7.44
C GLY A 186 -9.06 11.25 -7.20
N GLU A 187 -9.55 12.38 -6.63
CA GLU A 187 -8.87 13.67 -6.57
C GLU A 187 -7.42 13.58 -6.10
N LYS A 188 -6.49 13.93 -6.99
CA LYS A 188 -5.07 14.00 -6.67
C LYS A 188 -4.77 15.16 -5.71
N ASN A 189 -5.60 16.18 -5.70
CA ASN A 189 -5.50 17.39 -4.90
C ASN A 189 -6.90 17.99 -4.70
N ASP A 190 -7.07 18.84 -3.70
CA ASP A 190 -8.35 19.50 -3.41
C ASP A 190 -8.56 20.77 -4.24
N LEU A 191 -7.46 21.46 -4.62
CA LEU A 191 -7.51 22.62 -5.50
C LEU A 191 -6.28 22.63 -6.40
N TYR A 192 -6.52 22.71 -7.70
CA TYR A 192 -5.50 22.89 -8.72
C TYR A 192 -5.79 24.15 -9.53
N THR A 193 -4.80 25.02 -9.69
CA THR A 193 -4.97 26.32 -10.38
C THR A 193 -3.66 26.87 -10.94
N THR A 194 -3.75 27.65 -12.01
CA THR A 194 -2.65 28.37 -12.64
C THR A 194 -2.58 29.84 -12.21
N ARG A 195 -3.47 30.30 -11.33
CA ARG A 195 -3.62 31.72 -10.95
C ARG A 195 -2.76 32.15 -9.77
N LEU A 196 -2.06 31.23 -9.11
CA LEU A 196 -1.17 31.58 -7.99
C LEU A 196 -0.06 32.51 -8.49
N ARG A 197 0.15 33.63 -7.82
CA ARG A 197 1.24 34.56 -8.10
C ARG A 197 2.35 34.37 -7.06
N MET A 198 3.57 34.13 -7.53
CA MET A 198 4.80 33.98 -6.75
C MET A 198 5.96 34.54 -7.59
N ASP A 199 6.88 35.30 -6.98
CA ASP A 199 7.99 35.98 -7.68
C ASP A 199 7.53 36.85 -8.88
N GLY A 200 6.37 37.50 -8.76
CA GLY A 200 5.79 38.32 -9.83
C GLY A 200 5.26 37.53 -11.04
N LYS A 201 5.33 36.20 -11.04
CA LYS A 201 4.86 35.32 -12.13
C LYS A 201 3.70 34.44 -11.68
N ARG A 202 2.92 33.95 -12.65
CA ARG A 202 1.91 32.90 -12.40
C ARG A 202 2.57 31.54 -12.32
N ARG A 203 2.15 30.73 -11.35
CA ARG A 203 2.62 29.35 -11.13
C ARG A 203 1.44 28.41 -11.02
N VAL A 204 1.63 27.19 -11.49
CA VAL A 204 0.66 26.11 -11.30
C VAL A 204 0.81 25.56 -9.89
N VAL A 205 -0.27 25.53 -9.13
CA VAL A 205 -0.27 25.06 -7.74
C VAL A 205 -1.30 23.95 -7.54
N ALA A 206 -0.93 22.98 -6.72
CA ALA A 206 -1.82 21.98 -6.16
C ALA A 206 -1.89 22.14 -4.64
N PHE A 207 -3.11 22.21 -4.10
CA PHE A 207 -3.37 22.24 -2.66
C PHE A 207 -3.98 20.92 -2.20
N ALA A 208 -3.54 20.44 -1.05
CA ALA A 208 -4.30 19.50 -0.24
C ALA A 208 -4.83 20.24 1.00
N PHE A 209 -6.14 20.28 1.17
CA PHE A 209 -6.79 20.82 2.36
C PHE A 209 -7.09 19.68 3.32
N LYS A 210 -6.90 19.96 4.61
CA LYS A 210 -7.29 19.03 5.67
C LYS A 210 -8.14 19.74 6.68
N GLY A 211 -9.41 19.36 6.71
CA GLY A 211 -10.39 19.97 7.59
C GLY A 211 -10.18 19.71 9.08
N PRO A 212 -10.92 20.47 9.90
CA PRO A 212 -10.83 20.40 11.36
C PRO A 212 -11.36 19.08 11.96
N GLY A 213 -12.04 18.24 11.19
CA GLY A 213 -12.53 16.94 11.64
C GLY A 213 -11.42 15.97 12.05
N THR A 214 -10.19 16.22 11.58
CA THR A 214 -9.01 15.46 12.02
C THR A 214 -8.52 16.02 13.35
N ARG A 215 -8.45 15.17 14.38
CA ARG A 215 -8.00 15.57 15.73
C ARG A 215 -6.48 15.46 15.89
N GLY A 216 -5.90 16.40 16.66
CA GLY A 216 -4.48 16.42 17.04
C GLY A 216 -3.53 16.88 15.93
N LYS A 217 -2.24 16.56 16.07
CA LYS A 217 -1.22 16.87 15.06
C LYS A 217 -1.48 16.11 13.75
N LEU A 218 -1.27 16.76 12.61
CA LEU A 218 -1.36 16.12 11.30
C LEU A 218 -0.09 15.31 11.02
N VAL A 219 -0.26 14.02 10.77
CA VAL A 219 0.82 13.09 10.40
C VAL A 219 0.48 12.46 9.04
N PRO A 220 1.44 11.89 8.30
CA PRO A 220 1.17 11.25 7.01
C PRO A 220 0.00 10.26 7.02
N GLY A 221 -0.11 9.42 8.05
CA GLY A 221 -1.21 8.45 8.16
C GLY A 221 -2.61 9.06 8.35
N LYS A 222 -2.72 10.37 8.59
CA LYS A 222 -4.00 11.10 8.67
C LYS A 222 -4.38 11.79 7.35
N LEU A 223 -3.50 11.76 6.34
CA LEU A 223 -3.66 12.38 5.02
C LEU A 223 -4.14 11.32 4.01
N GLY A 224 -5.45 11.26 3.78
CA GLY A 224 -6.11 10.22 2.97
C GLY A 224 -6.50 8.97 3.75
N LYS A 225 -7.37 8.14 3.17
CA LYS A 225 -7.83 6.87 3.78
C LYS A 225 -6.67 5.86 3.94
N ASN A 226 -5.69 5.91 3.04
CA ASN A 226 -4.53 5.02 3.01
C ASN A 226 -3.22 5.73 3.38
N GLY A 227 -3.25 6.99 3.82
CA GLY A 227 -2.02 7.77 4.07
C GLY A 227 -1.27 8.18 2.79
N ASP A 228 -1.94 8.18 1.65
CA ASP A 228 -1.40 8.34 0.29
C ASP A 228 -1.63 9.74 -0.32
N GLN A 229 -2.27 10.65 0.42
CA GLN A 229 -2.71 11.94 -0.14
C GLN A 229 -1.52 12.85 -0.54
N ILE A 230 -0.36 12.77 0.15
CA ILE A 230 0.82 13.56 -0.25
C ILE A 230 1.39 13.04 -1.57
N GLN A 231 1.49 11.72 -1.73
CA GLN A 231 1.97 11.11 -2.97
C GLN A 231 1.08 11.51 -4.14
N ARG A 232 -0.25 11.40 -3.94
CA ARG A 232 -1.25 11.82 -4.93
C ARG A 232 -1.15 13.31 -5.25
N LEU A 233 -0.92 14.16 -4.26
CA LEU A 233 -0.71 15.60 -4.44
C LEU A 233 0.47 15.85 -5.40
N PHE A 234 1.58 15.14 -5.23
CA PHE A 234 2.78 15.27 -6.07
C PHE A 234 2.66 14.61 -7.46
N GLU A 235 1.61 13.85 -7.74
CA GLU A 235 1.29 13.39 -9.10
C GLU A 235 0.69 14.48 -9.99
N ALA A 236 0.13 15.55 -9.40
CA ALA A 236 -0.44 16.66 -10.17
C ALA A 236 0.66 17.41 -10.94
N ASP A 237 0.42 17.81 -12.19
CA ASP A 237 1.38 18.59 -13.00
C ASP A 237 1.45 20.06 -12.54
N ALA A 238 1.90 20.27 -11.31
CA ALA A 238 2.08 21.58 -10.69
C ALA A 238 3.56 21.88 -10.40
N ASP A 239 3.88 23.17 -10.29
CA ASP A 239 5.19 23.66 -9.87
C ASP A 239 5.25 23.89 -8.34
N VAL A 240 4.09 24.13 -7.73
CA VAL A 240 3.95 24.48 -6.30
C VAL A 240 3.00 23.50 -5.61
N PHE A 241 3.42 22.95 -4.47
CA PHE A 241 2.64 21.98 -3.70
C PHE A 241 2.43 22.47 -2.27
N ILE A 242 1.17 22.59 -1.86
CA ILE A 242 0.83 23.15 -0.55
C ILE A 242 -0.09 22.20 0.22
N ILE A 243 0.24 21.92 1.47
CA ILE A 243 -0.66 21.23 2.41
C ILE A 243 -1.15 22.24 3.45
N GLN A 244 -2.46 22.34 3.60
CA GLN A 244 -3.07 23.19 4.63
C GLN A 244 -3.74 22.33 5.71
N TYR A 245 -3.51 22.70 6.97
CA TYR A 245 -4.17 22.11 8.12
C TYR A 245 -4.48 23.15 9.21
N TRP A 246 -5.57 22.95 9.93
CA TRP A 246 -6.07 23.88 10.95
C TRP A 246 -5.33 23.84 12.29
N ARG A 247 -4.44 22.87 12.50
CA ARG A 247 -3.65 22.75 13.72
C ARG A 247 -2.19 22.50 13.35
N ASP A 248 -1.43 21.96 14.29
CA ASP A 248 -0.03 21.64 14.11
C ASP A 248 0.18 20.53 13.07
N ILE A 249 1.21 20.70 12.26
CA ILE A 249 1.65 19.74 11.25
C ILE A 249 2.93 19.06 11.75
N ALA A 250 3.02 17.74 11.62
CA ALA A 250 4.21 16.99 12.00
C ALA A 250 5.35 17.18 11.01
N GLU A 251 6.58 17.17 11.54
CA GLU A 251 7.79 17.25 10.73
C GLU A 251 7.86 16.14 9.67
N SER A 252 7.32 14.95 9.97
CA SER A 252 7.24 13.84 9.01
C SER A 252 6.45 14.19 7.75
N VAL A 253 5.46 15.09 7.81
CA VAL A 253 4.76 15.60 6.63
C VAL A 253 5.70 16.47 5.78
N ILE A 254 6.44 17.38 6.42
CA ILE A 254 7.38 18.28 5.73
C ILE A 254 8.51 17.47 5.07
N GLN A 255 9.08 16.50 5.79
CA GLN A 255 10.11 15.61 5.28
C GLN A 255 9.63 14.80 4.07
N GLN A 256 8.38 14.30 4.11
CA GLN A 256 7.79 13.57 2.99
C GLN A 256 7.55 14.48 1.77
N MET A 257 7.05 15.71 1.98
CA MET A 257 6.91 16.69 0.91
C MET A 257 8.27 17.04 0.27
N PHE A 258 9.30 17.22 1.09
CA PHE A 258 10.66 17.48 0.61
C PHE A 258 11.18 16.36 -0.28
N GLN A 259 11.07 15.11 0.17
CA GLN A 259 11.51 13.95 -0.62
C GLN A 259 10.78 13.84 -1.97
N LEU A 260 9.46 14.06 -1.97
CA LEU A 260 8.66 14.04 -3.19
C LEU A 260 8.97 15.23 -4.11
N ALA A 261 9.29 16.40 -3.56
CA ALA A 261 9.73 17.56 -4.33
C ALA A 261 11.08 17.30 -5.03
N ILE A 262 12.04 16.65 -4.34
CA ILE A 262 13.32 16.25 -4.95
C ILE A 262 13.05 15.29 -6.11
N ALA A 263 12.25 14.24 -5.88
CA ALA A 263 11.91 13.26 -6.90
C ALA A 263 11.24 13.93 -8.11
N LYS A 264 10.24 14.79 -7.89
CA LYS A 264 9.54 15.49 -8.95
C LYS A 264 10.45 16.45 -9.72
N SER A 265 11.29 17.22 -9.03
CA SER A 265 12.25 18.12 -9.68
C SER A 265 13.26 17.33 -10.52
N ALA A 266 13.75 16.20 -10.04
CA ALA A 266 14.66 15.32 -10.78
C ALA A 266 14.00 14.73 -12.04
N MET A 267 12.73 14.32 -11.94
CA MET A 267 11.99 13.71 -13.06
C MET A 267 11.58 14.73 -14.13
N THR A 268 11.20 15.95 -13.71
CA THR A 268 10.67 16.97 -14.62
C THR A 268 11.72 17.97 -15.11
N GLY A 269 12.86 18.06 -14.44
CA GLY A 269 13.87 19.11 -14.67
C GLY A 269 13.41 20.52 -14.27
N ARG A 270 12.23 20.67 -13.64
CA ARG A 270 11.65 21.96 -13.25
C ARG A 270 11.99 22.33 -11.80
N LYS A 271 11.89 23.62 -11.48
CA LYS A 271 11.91 24.09 -10.08
C LYS A 271 10.59 23.66 -9.42
N VAL A 272 10.67 22.97 -8.30
CA VAL A 272 9.51 22.52 -7.52
C VAL A 272 9.53 23.19 -6.16
N SER A 273 8.51 23.98 -5.86
CA SER A 273 8.34 24.61 -4.55
C SER A 273 7.32 23.85 -3.72
N TYR A 274 7.56 23.71 -2.42
CA TYR A 274 6.65 23.02 -1.50
C TYR A 274 6.48 23.81 -0.21
N GLY A 275 5.30 23.76 0.39
CA GLY A 275 5.03 24.53 1.60
C GLY A 275 3.89 23.95 2.43
N ILE A 276 3.82 24.39 3.68
CA ILE A 276 2.71 24.06 4.58
C ILE A 276 2.01 25.34 5.03
N ILE A 277 0.71 25.22 5.31
CA ILE A 277 -0.10 26.27 5.93
C ILE A 277 -0.69 25.65 7.19
N ASP A 278 -0.10 25.97 8.35
CA ASP A 278 -0.57 25.45 9.63
C ASP A 278 -1.78 26.25 10.16
N GLY A 279 -2.22 25.94 11.39
CA GLY A 279 -3.35 26.63 12.01
C GLY A 279 -3.15 28.13 12.19
N TYR A 280 -1.92 28.57 12.46
CA TYR A 280 -1.60 29.99 12.65
C TYR A 280 -1.65 30.74 11.33
N ASP A 281 -1.03 30.20 10.28
CA ASP A 281 -1.05 30.79 8.95
C ASP A 281 -2.45 30.74 8.33
N SER A 282 -3.21 29.67 8.56
CA SER A 282 -4.62 29.59 8.17
C SER A 282 -5.43 30.72 8.78
N ASN A 283 -5.18 31.06 10.06
CA ASN A 283 -5.82 32.17 10.73
C ASN A 283 -5.36 33.53 10.17
N ARG A 284 -4.07 33.69 9.88
CA ARG A 284 -3.53 34.91 9.26
C ARG A 284 -4.19 35.17 7.91
N ILE A 285 -4.32 34.14 7.05
CA ILE A 285 -5.03 34.21 5.77
C ILE A 285 -6.49 34.64 6.02
N PHE A 286 -7.18 33.95 6.93
CA PHE A 286 -8.59 34.22 7.20
C PHE A 286 -8.83 35.67 7.64
N LYS A 287 -8.01 36.19 8.55
CA LYS A 287 -8.08 37.58 9.02
C LYS A 287 -7.77 38.58 7.91
N ALA A 288 -6.69 38.36 7.15
CA ALA A 288 -6.25 39.26 6.09
C ALA A 288 -7.28 39.39 4.96
N TYR A 289 -8.06 38.33 4.69
CA TYR A 289 -9.00 38.25 3.58
C TYR A 289 -10.44 37.99 4.02
N ARG A 290 -10.86 38.47 5.20
CA ARG A 290 -12.19 38.21 5.77
C ARG A 290 -13.37 38.42 4.79
N LYS A 291 -13.28 39.38 3.87
CA LYS A 291 -14.31 39.63 2.84
C LYS A 291 -14.41 38.55 1.74
N LYS A 292 -13.45 37.64 1.67
CA LYS A 292 -13.36 36.57 0.66
C LYS A 292 -13.82 35.21 1.17
N PHE A 293 -13.97 35.04 2.49
CA PHE A 293 -14.41 33.80 3.16
C PHE A 293 -15.86 33.87 3.60
#